data_AF-A0A971FWB1-F1
#
_entry.id   AF-A0A971FWB1-F1
#
_cell.length_a   1.000
_cell.length_b   1.000
_cell.length_c   1.000
_cell.angle_alpha   90.00
_cell.angle_beta   90.00
_cell.angle_gamma   90.00
#
_symmetry.space_group_name_H-M   'P 1'
#
loop_
_entity.id
_entity.type
_entity.pdbx_description
1 polymer ?
#
loop_
_entity_poly.entity_id
_entity_poly.type
_entity_poly.pdbx_seq_one_letter_code
_entity_poly.pdbx_strand_id
1 'polypeptide(L)'
;MKEFEEQLREDLHQFLVGIKAIDERLPECPDVEDKWEETARAYLPDGIREYKDYPTVSLGWMMYIGMALAKLWDLDIVALSKEDLYVSMREKRGFDYLDEYIREEVLLLNEEDSKAMEKMVGECASRIYNALMRQRIEPGTKEAFHAYVACIHQLYLMGVAIQLNRMGYHMTQL
;
A
#
# COMPACT_ATOMS: atom_id res chain seq x y z
N MET A 1 -5.81 5.89 -18.18
CA MET A 1 -5.10 5.38 -16.98
C MET A 1 -4.56 6.48 -16.07
N LYS A 2 -3.74 7.43 -16.56
CA LYS A 2 -3.22 8.52 -15.72
C LYS A 2 -4.30 9.31 -14.98
N GLU A 3 -5.39 9.68 -15.68
CA GLU A 3 -6.52 10.41 -15.06
C GLU A 3 -7.22 9.60 -13.96
N PHE A 4 -7.38 8.29 -14.16
CA PHE A 4 -7.98 7.42 -13.16
C PHE A 4 -7.08 7.28 -11.92
N GLU A 5 -5.78 7.09 -12.15
CA GLU A 5 -4.81 6.98 -11.06
C GLU A 5 -4.72 8.26 -10.24
N GLU A 6 -4.77 9.42 -10.90
CA GLU A 6 -4.85 10.73 -10.24
C GLU A 6 -6.12 10.86 -9.39
N GLN A 7 -7.27 10.43 -9.92
CA GLN A 7 -8.51 10.41 -9.16
C GLN A 7 -8.43 9.51 -7.91
N LEU A 8 -7.78 8.35 -8.02
CA LEU A 8 -7.55 7.47 -6.86
C LEU A 8 -6.66 8.15 -5.82
N ARG A 9 -5.59 8.83 -6.27
CA ARG A 9 -4.68 9.60 -5.40
C ARG A 9 -5.44 10.65 -4.62
N GLU A 10 -6.25 11.47 -5.29
CA GLU A 10 -7.03 12.54 -4.69
C GLU A 10 -8.05 12.03 -3.67
N ASP A 11 -8.81 10.98 -3.99
CA ASP A 11 -9.83 10.41 -3.09
C ASP A 11 -9.19 9.84 -1.80
N LEU A 12 -8.11 9.07 -1.95
CA LEU A 12 -7.38 8.52 -0.81
C LEU A 12 -6.74 9.61 0.04
N HIS A 13 -6.08 10.58 -0.60
CA HIS A 13 -5.42 11.69 0.09
C HIS A 13 -6.43 12.49 0.91
N GLN A 14 -7.55 12.89 0.32
CA GLN A 14 -8.61 13.62 1.02
C GLN A 14 -9.17 12.83 2.20
N PHE A 15 -9.40 11.52 2.02
CA PHE A 15 -9.88 10.65 3.10
C PHE A 15 -8.86 10.57 4.25
N LEU A 16 -7.59 10.28 3.94
CA LEU A 16 -6.54 10.08 4.94
C LEU A 16 -6.20 11.36 5.70
N VAL A 17 -6.17 12.52 5.03
CA VAL A 17 -6.06 13.83 5.68
C VAL A 17 -7.26 14.09 6.58
N GLY A 18 -8.48 13.78 6.11
CA GLY A 18 -9.71 13.98 6.88
C GLY A 18 -9.75 13.20 8.19
N ILE A 19 -9.15 12.02 8.24
CA ILE A 19 -9.01 11.21 9.46
C ILE A 19 -7.69 11.46 10.21
N LYS A 20 -6.86 12.39 9.75
CA LYS A 20 -5.55 12.75 10.31
C LYS A 20 -4.55 11.58 10.34
N ALA A 21 -4.61 10.70 9.34
CA ALA A 21 -3.65 9.61 9.16
C ALA A 21 -2.37 10.06 8.43
N ILE A 22 -2.44 11.18 7.72
CA ILE A 22 -1.32 11.84 7.02
C ILE A 22 -1.48 13.36 7.11
N ASP A 23 -0.39 14.07 6.84
CA ASP A 23 -0.40 15.54 6.71
C ASP A 23 -0.98 15.97 5.35
N GLU A 24 -1.41 17.23 5.24
CA GLU A 24 -1.89 17.80 3.97
C GLU A 24 -0.85 17.69 2.85
N ARG A 25 0.43 17.89 3.19
CA ARG A 25 1.56 17.66 2.29
C ARG A 25 2.10 16.25 2.52
N LEU A 26 2.08 15.44 1.46
CA LEU A 26 2.65 14.10 1.50
C LEU A 26 4.18 14.17 1.70
N PRO A 27 4.76 13.33 2.55
CA PRO A 27 6.20 13.13 2.60
C PRO A 27 6.69 12.48 1.30
N GLU A 28 7.87 12.87 0.86
CA GLU A 28 8.57 12.28 -0.29
C GLU A 28 9.63 11.30 0.24
N CYS A 29 9.68 10.09 -0.31
CA CYS A 29 10.68 9.10 0.05
C CYS A 29 11.16 8.37 -1.21
N PRO A 30 12.06 9.00 -2.00
CA PRO A 30 12.49 8.48 -3.30
C PRO A 30 13.05 7.06 -3.22
N ASP A 31 13.82 6.73 -2.17
CA ASP A 31 14.41 5.40 -2.00
C ASP A 31 13.35 4.28 -1.91
N VAL A 32 12.19 4.59 -1.31
CA VAL A 32 11.07 3.66 -1.21
C VAL A 32 10.23 3.70 -2.48
N GLU A 33 10.04 4.86 -3.10
CA GLU A 33 9.36 4.96 -4.40
C GLU A 33 10.10 4.18 -5.49
N ASP A 34 11.43 4.21 -5.51
CA ASP A 34 12.28 3.46 -6.44
C ASP A 34 12.14 1.92 -6.28
N LYS A 35 11.65 1.45 -5.13
CA LYS A 35 11.33 0.03 -4.89
C LYS A 35 9.99 -0.42 -5.47
N TRP A 36 9.18 0.50 -6.00
CA TRP A 36 7.86 0.18 -6.54
C TRP A 36 7.90 -0.90 -7.63
N GLU A 37 8.75 -0.75 -8.67
CA GLU A 37 8.72 -1.67 -9.81
C GLU A 37 9.13 -3.10 -9.43
N GLU A 38 10.15 -3.23 -8.56
CA GLU A 38 10.62 -4.51 -8.02
C GLU A 38 9.49 -5.18 -7.21
N THR A 39 8.96 -4.45 -6.22
CA THR A 39 7.88 -4.90 -5.33
C THR A 39 6.63 -5.29 -6.09
N ALA A 40 6.16 -4.44 -7.01
CA ALA A 40 4.96 -4.70 -7.79
C ALA A 40 5.11 -5.95 -8.65
N ARG A 41 6.27 -6.14 -9.31
CA ARG A 41 6.54 -7.30 -10.14
C ARG A 41 6.48 -8.61 -9.33
N ALA A 42 7.04 -8.61 -8.13
CA ALA A 42 7.01 -9.76 -7.25
C ALA A 42 5.62 -10.02 -6.63
N TYR A 43 4.87 -8.95 -6.34
CA TYR A 43 3.51 -9.03 -5.78
C TYR A 43 2.45 -9.51 -6.77
N LEU A 44 2.53 -9.07 -8.03
CA LEU A 44 1.47 -9.26 -9.04
C LEU A 44 0.96 -10.70 -9.17
N PRO A 45 1.81 -11.76 -9.20
CA PRO A 45 1.33 -13.13 -9.28
C PRO A 45 0.39 -13.53 -8.14
N ASP A 46 0.68 -13.09 -6.92
CA ASP A 46 -0.14 -13.41 -5.74
C ASP A 46 -1.38 -12.54 -5.69
N GLY A 47 -1.21 -11.22 -5.87
CA GLY A 47 -2.30 -10.26 -5.86
C GLY A 47 -3.37 -10.58 -6.91
N ILE A 48 -2.98 -10.86 -8.15
CA ILE A 48 -3.93 -11.20 -9.23
C ILE A 48 -4.67 -12.50 -8.93
N ARG A 49 -3.97 -13.51 -8.38
CA ARG A 49 -4.60 -14.78 -8.00
C ARG A 49 -5.68 -14.54 -6.95
N GLU A 50 -5.38 -13.76 -5.94
CA GLU A 50 -6.31 -13.48 -4.83
C GLU A 50 -7.46 -12.56 -5.24
N TYR A 51 -7.19 -11.61 -6.14
CA TYR A 51 -8.14 -10.56 -6.53
C TYR A 51 -9.47 -11.11 -7.02
N LYS A 52 -9.47 -12.31 -7.62
CA LYS A 52 -10.67 -12.97 -8.13
C LYS A 52 -11.71 -13.23 -7.04
N ASP A 53 -11.27 -13.68 -5.87
CA ASP A 53 -12.14 -14.12 -4.79
C ASP A 53 -12.17 -13.08 -3.65
N TYR A 54 -11.07 -12.36 -3.43
CA TYR A 54 -10.91 -11.37 -2.35
C TYR A 54 -10.25 -10.07 -2.88
N PRO A 55 -10.98 -9.26 -3.68
CA PRO A 55 -10.41 -8.08 -4.33
C PRO A 55 -9.92 -7.02 -3.36
N THR A 56 -10.63 -6.77 -2.25
CA THR A 56 -10.22 -5.76 -1.26
C THR A 56 -9.02 -6.22 -0.43
N VAL A 57 -8.86 -7.52 -0.17
CA VAL A 57 -7.68 -8.08 0.51
C VAL A 57 -6.45 -7.93 -0.40
N SER A 58 -6.59 -8.38 -1.65
CA SER A 58 -5.57 -8.25 -2.70
C SER A 58 -5.14 -6.79 -2.94
N LEU A 59 -6.06 -5.84 -2.86
CA LEU A 59 -5.70 -4.42 -2.93
C LEU A 59 -5.01 -3.96 -1.64
N GLY A 60 -5.62 -4.24 -0.48
CA GLY A 60 -5.21 -3.76 0.83
C GLY A 60 -3.79 -4.18 1.26
N TRP A 61 -3.34 -5.39 0.89
CA TRP A 61 -1.98 -5.83 1.20
C TRP A 61 -0.91 -4.90 0.64
N MET A 62 -1.13 -4.28 -0.51
CA MET A 62 -0.14 -3.34 -1.05
C MET A 62 0.07 -2.11 -0.15
N MET A 63 -0.97 -1.70 0.57
CA MET A 63 -0.87 -0.63 1.55
C MET A 63 0.00 -1.02 2.75
N TYR A 64 -0.15 -2.26 3.23
CA TYR A 64 0.74 -2.81 4.26
C TYR A 64 2.18 -2.94 3.78
N ILE A 65 2.40 -3.38 2.53
CA ILE A 65 3.73 -3.47 1.95
C ILE A 65 4.39 -2.08 1.88
N GLY A 66 3.66 -1.05 1.45
CA GLY A 66 4.16 0.33 1.46
C GLY A 66 4.56 0.82 2.86
N MET A 67 3.71 0.55 3.87
CA MET A 67 4.06 0.84 5.27
C MET A 67 5.31 0.09 5.73
N ALA A 68 5.41 -1.20 5.43
CA ALA A 68 6.55 -2.01 5.80
C ALA A 68 7.84 -1.48 5.17
N LEU A 69 7.82 -1.12 3.89
CA LEU A 69 9.00 -0.60 3.19
C LEU A 69 9.44 0.76 3.73
N ALA A 70 8.51 1.64 4.08
CA ALA A 70 8.85 2.87 4.80
C ALA A 70 9.51 2.58 6.15
N LYS A 71 9.01 1.59 6.90
CA LYS A 71 9.63 1.19 8.18
C LYS A 71 11.02 0.57 8.01
N LEU A 72 11.20 -0.25 6.98
CA LEU A 72 12.50 -0.86 6.68
C LEU A 72 13.51 0.16 6.15
N TRP A 73 13.05 1.19 5.45
CA TRP A 73 13.88 2.33 5.06
C TRP A 73 14.41 3.11 6.26
N ASP A 74 13.55 3.38 7.25
CA ASP A 74 13.92 4.01 8.53
C ASP A 74 14.97 3.20 9.32
N LEU A 75 15.12 1.90 9.01
CA LEU A 75 16.10 0.99 9.61
C LEU A 75 17.34 0.73 8.71
N ASP A 76 17.53 1.52 7.64
CA ASP A 76 18.57 1.36 6.61
C ASP A 76 18.53 0.01 5.86
N ILE A 77 17.49 -0.81 6.05
CA ILE A 77 17.39 -2.15 5.45
C ILE A 77 17.16 -2.05 3.94
N VAL A 78 16.37 -1.08 3.48
CA VAL A 78 16.09 -0.88 2.04
C VAL A 78 17.38 -0.65 1.25
N ALA A 79 18.31 0.15 1.77
CA ALA A 79 19.59 0.44 1.12
C ALA A 79 20.57 -0.75 1.16
N LEU A 80 20.49 -1.58 2.20
CA LEU A 80 21.42 -2.69 2.43
C LEU A 80 20.94 -4.03 1.85
N SER A 81 19.64 -4.18 1.62
CA SER A 81 19.06 -5.42 1.13
C SER A 81 19.46 -5.69 -0.31
N LYS A 82 19.89 -6.93 -0.57
CA LYS A 82 20.11 -7.48 -1.91
C LYS A 82 18.95 -8.35 -2.38
N GLU A 83 18.03 -8.65 -1.47
CA GLU A 83 16.85 -9.46 -1.71
C GLU A 83 15.63 -8.56 -1.89
N ASP A 84 14.65 -9.09 -2.64
CA ASP A 84 13.33 -8.47 -2.79
C ASP A 84 12.60 -8.49 -1.43
N LEU A 85 12.37 -7.32 -0.86
CA LEU A 85 11.81 -7.18 0.48
C LEU A 85 10.38 -7.71 0.58
N TYR A 86 9.57 -7.63 -0.48
CA TYR A 86 8.24 -8.23 -0.47
C TYR A 86 8.34 -9.75 -0.36
N VAL A 87 9.21 -10.37 -1.17
CA VAL A 87 9.44 -11.82 -1.10
C VAL A 87 9.94 -12.22 0.29
N SER A 88 10.95 -11.52 0.82
CA SER A 88 11.51 -11.81 2.14
C SER A 88 10.46 -11.70 3.27
N MET A 89 9.50 -10.77 3.18
CA MET A 89 8.39 -10.65 4.15
C MET A 89 7.34 -11.75 3.96
N ARG A 90 6.91 -11.99 2.72
CA ARG A 90 5.91 -13.00 2.38
C ARG A 90 6.36 -14.40 2.81
N GLU A 91 7.63 -14.74 2.67
CA GLU A 91 8.16 -16.06 3.03
C GLU A 91 8.17 -16.33 4.54
N LYS A 92 7.96 -15.33 5.40
CA LYS A 92 7.96 -15.50 6.86
C LYS A 92 6.75 -16.27 7.36
N ARG A 93 5.56 -15.93 6.87
CA ARG A 93 4.29 -16.55 7.29
C ARG A 93 3.39 -16.98 6.13
N GLY A 94 3.79 -16.71 4.89
CA GLY A 94 2.96 -16.88 3.71
C GLY A 94 2.17 -15.61 3.39
N PHE A 95 1.47 -15.67 2.27
CA PHE A 95 0.72 -14.53 1.72
C PHE A 95 -0.54 -14.23 2.53
N ASP A 96 -1.27 -15.26 2.95
CA ASP A 96 -2.54 -15.14 3.70
C ASP A 96 -2.38 -14.45 5.06
N TYR A 97 -1.16 -14.43 5.61
CA TYR A 97 -0.82 -13.83 6.91
C TYR A 97 0.13 -12.64 6.76
N LEU A 98 0.26 -12.07 5.55
CA LEU A 98 1.22 -11.00 5.27
C LEU A 98 0.92 -9.72 6.08
N ASP A 99 -0.35 -9.33 6.19
CA ASP A 99 -0.75 -8.17 6.97
C ASP A 99 -0.55 -8.37 8.47
N GLU A 100 -0.82 -9.57 9.00
CA GLU A 100 -0.54 -9.91 10.40
C GLU A 100 0.96 -9.82 10.67
N TYR A 101 1.79 -10.44 9.82
CA TYR A 101 3.24 -10.37 9.92
C TYR A 101 3.74 -8.91 9.91
N ILE A 102 3.26 -8.10 8.95
CA ILE A 102 3.68 -6.70 8.85
C ILE A 102 3.27 -5.92 10.10
N ARG A 103 2.02 -6.05 10.57
CA ARG A 103 1.54 -5.32 11.74
C ARG A 103 2.28 -5.72 13.01
N GLU A 104 2.51 -7.01 13.23
CA GLU A 104 3.06 -7.53 14.48
C GLU A 104 4.58 -7.47 14.54
N GLU A 105 5.28 -7.84 13.46
CA GLU A 105 6.73 -8.05 13.48
C GLU A 105 7.52 -6.92 12.81
N VAL A 106 6.95 -6.24 11.81
CA VAL A 106 7.62 -5.14 11.11
C VAL A 106 7.29 -3.80 11.75
N LEU A 107 6.00 -3.51 11.89
CA LEU A 107 5.50 -2.25 12.43
C LEU A 107 5.40 -2.24 13.96
N LEU A 108 5.48 -3.41 14.60
CA LEU A 108 5.44 -3.60 16.05
C LEU A 108 4.20 -2.94 16.69
N LEU A 109 3.04 -3.06 16.05
CA LEU A 109 1.80 -2.46 16.52
C LEU A 109 1.27 -3.20 17.75
N ASN A 110 0.75 -2.45 18.71
CA ASN A 110 -0.07 -3.02 19.77
C ASN A 110 -1.46 -3.40 19.22
N GLU A 111 -2.27 -4.08 20.03
CA GLU A 111 -3.59 -4.58 19.62
C GLU A 111 -4.54 -3.45 19.17
N GLU A 112 -4.54 -2.31 19.86
CA GLU A 112 -5.40 -1.18 19.55
C GLU A 112 -5.01 -0.53 18.23
N ASP A 113 -3.72 -0.24 18.05
CA ASP A 113 -3.17 0.31 16.81
C ASP A 113 -3.34 -0.65 15.64
N SER A 114 -3.18 -1.95 15.85
CA SER A 114 -3.35 -2.98 14.83
C SER A 114 -4.79 -3.02 14.31
N LYS A 115 -5.79 -2.94 15.21
CA LYS A 115 -7.21 -2.89 14.83
C LYS A 115 -7.57 -1.58 14.11
N ALA A 116 -7.03 -0.46 14.58
CA ALA A 116 -7.23 0.84 13.92
C ALA A 116 -6.62 0.84 12.50
N MET A 117 -5.43 0.27 12.36
CA MET A 117 -4.74 0.11 11.08
C MET A 117 -5.54 -0.76 10.11
N GLU A 118 -6.01 -1.92 10.57
CA GLU A 118 -6.81 -2.85 9.77
C GLU A 118 -8.08 -2.20 9.23
N LYS A 119 -8.80 -1.48 10.09
CA LYS A 119 -9.99 -0.74 9.69
C LYS A 119 -9.68 0.33 8.64
N MET A 120 -8.60 1.08 8.81
CA MET A 120 -8.19 2.12 7.86
C MET A 120 -7.80 1.53 6.50
N VAL A 121 -6.99 0.47 6.49
CA VAL A 121 -6.59 -0.21 5.24
C VAL A 121 -7.82 -0.79 4.53
N GLY A 122 -8.74 -1.41 5.28
CA GLY A 122 -9.99 -1.96 4.73
C GLY A 122 -10.87 -0.89 4.08
N GLU A 123 -10.97 0.30 4.68
CA GLU A 123 -11.71 1.44 4.11
C GLU A 123 -11.04 1.97 2.84
N CYS A 124 -9.71 2.15 2.83
CA CYS A 124 -8.96 2.57 1.64
C CYS A 124 -9.07 1.57 0.49
N ALA A 125 -8.92 0.27 0.78
CA ALA A 125 -9.07 -0.79 -0.22
C ALA A 125 -10.49 -0.83 -0.80
N SER A 126 -11.50 -0.65 0.05
CA SER A 126 -12.91 -0.59 -0.37
C SER A 126 -13.19 0.63 -1.27
N ARG A 127 -12.60 1.80 -0.95
CA ARG A 127 -12.72 3.01 -1.78
C ARG A 127 -12.15 2.82 -3.17
N ILE A 128 -10.91 2.34 -3.25
CA ILE A 128 -10.29 2.04 -4.54
C ILE A 128 -11.09 1.01 -5.31
N TYR A 129 -11.49 -0.09 -4.66
CA TYR A 129 -12.24 -1.13 -5.33
C TYR A 129 -13.55 -0.59 -5.92
N ASN A 130 -14.29 0.23 -5.16
CA ASN A 130 -15.50 0.89 -5.63
C ASN A 130 -15.23 1.84 -6.81
N ALA A 131 -14.13 2.61 -6.76
CA ALA A 131 -13.72 3.49 -7.86
C ALA A 131 -13.37 2.69 -9.12
N LEU A 132 -12.67 1.57 -8.98
CA LEU A 132 -12.35 0.65 -10.07
C LEU A 132 -13.61 0.03 -10.69
N MET A 133 -14.55 -0.44 -9.87
CA MET A 133 -15.81 -1.01 -10.37
C MET A 133 -16.66 0.01 -11.15
N ARG A 134 -16.56 1.30 -10.82
CA ARG A 134 -17.24 2.38 -11.56
C ARG A 134 -16.68 2.59 -12.96
N GLN A 135 -15.44 2.17 -13.23
CA GLN A 135 -14.86 2.25 -14.57
C GLN A 135 -15.50 1.26 -15.56
N ARG A 136 -16.22 0.23 -15.06
CA ARG A 136 -16.89 -0.80 -15.89
C ARG A 136 -15.94 -1.48 -16.89
N ILE A 137 -14.69 -1.66 -16.49
CA ILE A 137 -13.66 -2.28 -17.32
C ILE A 137 -13.95 -3.78 -17.46
N GLU A 138 -13.79 -4.30 -18.68
CA GLU A 138 -13.94 -5.72 -18.97
C GLU A 138 -12.82 -6.54 -18.30
N PRO A 139 -13.15 -7.58 -17.50
CA PRO A 139 -12.16 -8.45 -16.87
C PRO A 139 -11.27 -9.17 -17.90
N GLY A 140 -10.01 -9.41 -17.53
CA GLY A 140 -9.05 -10.15 -18.37
C GLY A 140 -8.46 -9.35 -19.54
N THR A 141 -8.75 -8.06 -19.63
CA THR A 141 -8.18 -7.16 -20.63
C THR A 141 -6.87 -6.51 -20.15
N LYS A 142 -6.09 -5.98 -21.10
CA LYS A 142 -4.91 -5.15 -20.80
C LYS A 142 -5.28 -3.93 -19.96
N GLU A 143 -6.44 -3.36 -20.20
CA GLU A 143 -6.96 -2.23 -19.44
C GLU A 143 -7.25 -2.60 -17.99
N ALA A 144 -7.88 -3.76 -17.74
CA ALA A 144 -8.11 -4.27 -16.38
C ALA A 144 -6.80 -4.45 -15.62
N PHE A 145 -5.76 -4.99 -16.27
CA PHE A 145 -4.44 -5.12 -15.68
C PHE A 145 -3.84 -3.76 -15.30
N HIS A 146 -3.83 -2.80 -16.22
CA HIS A 146 -3.30 -1.46 -15.91
C HIS A 146 -4.11 -0.75 -14.82
N ALA A 147 -5.43 -0.94 -14.78
CA ALA A 147 -6.27 -0.36 -13.74
C ALA A 147 -6.00 -0.98 -12.38
N TYR A 148 -5.80 -2.29 -12.31
CA TYR A 148 -5.35 -2.96 -11.10
C TYR A 148 -3.97 -2.42 -10.63
N VAL A 149 -3.00 -2.29 -11.54
CA VAL A 149 -1.66 -1.74 -11.22
C VAL A 149 -1.76 -0.30 -10.70
N ALA A 150 -2.59 0.56 -11.29
CA ALA A 150 -2.82 1.92 -10.79
C ALA A 150 -3.43 1.92 -9.37
N CYS A 151 -4.34 0.97 -9.09
CA CYS A 151 -4.94 0.80 -7.77
C CYS A 151 -3.91 0.43 -6.70
N ILE A 152 -3.12 -0.61 -6.96
CA ILE A 152 -2.09 -1.05 -6.01
C ILE A 152 -0.97 -0.01 -5.87
N HIS A 153 -0.63 0.73 -6.93
CA HIS A 153 0.37 1.80 -6.83
C HIS A 153 -0.05 2.92 -5.88
N GLN A 154 -1.30 3.37 -5.96
CA GLN A 154 -1.76 4.42 -5.04
C GLN A 154 -1.89 3.91 -3.59
N LEU A 155 -2.26 2.63 -3.37
CA LEU A 155 -2.23 2.05 -2.03
C LEU A 155 -0.82 1.93 -1.47
N TYR A 156 0.15 1.56 -2.31
CA TYR A 156 1.56 1.52 -1.95
C TYR A 156 2.03 2.89 -1.44
N LEU A 157 1.86 3.94 -2.24
CA LEU A 157 2.30 5.30 -1.89
C LEU A 157 1.60 5.83 -0.63
N MET A 158 0.30 5.58 -0.49
CA MET A 158 -0.44 6.01 0.71
C MET A 158 -0.01 5.23 1.96
N GLY A 159 0.34 3.94 1.81
CA GLY A 159 0.96 3.16 2.88
C GLY A 159 2.29 3.75 3.34
N VAL A 160 3.15 4.12 2.39
CA VAL A 160 4.42 4.81 2.66
C VAL A 160 4.17 6.10 3.44
N ALA A 161 3.26 6.95 2.94
CA ALA A 161 2.96 8.24 3.56
C ALA A 161 2.43 8.10 5.01
N ILE A 162 1.52 7.15 5.25
CA ILE A 162 0.99 6.87 6.59
C ILE A 162 2.11 6.47 7.54
N GLN A 163 2.97 5.54 7.12
CA GLN A 163 4.01 5.05 8.03
C GLN A 163 5.08 6.12 8.28
N LEU A 164 5.45 6.92 7.28
CA LEU A 164 6.35 8.06 7.46
C LEU A 164 5.77 9.06 8.47
N ASN A 165 4.48 9.41 8.34
CA ASN A 165 3.81 10.30 9.30
C ASN A 165 3.82 9.71 10.73
N ARG A 166 3.51 8.41 10.87
CA ARG A 166 3.54 7.70 12.16
C ARG A 166 4.92 7.67 12.82
N MET A 167 6.00 7.67 12.02
CA MET A 167 7.38 7.72 12.51
C MET A 167 7.88 9.15 12.76
N GLY A 168 7.05 10.17 12.53
CA GLY A 168 7.36 11.58 12.80
C GLY A 168 7.96 12.35 11.63
N TYR A 169 7.98 11.78 10.42
CA TYR A 169 8.41 12.47 9.21
C TYR A 169 7.27 13.37 8.71
N HIS A 170 7.17 14.56 9.30
CA HIS A 170 6.15 15.56 8.97
C HIS A 170 6.62 16.55 7.92
N MET A 171 5.78 16.80 6.92
CA MET A 171 6.01 17.88 5.95
C MET A 171 5.18 19.09 6.35
N THR A 172 5.80 20.01 7.10
CA THR A 172 5.19 21.31 7.38
C THR A 172 5.51 22.30 6.25
N GLN A 173 4.59 23.23 5.98
CA GLN A 173 4.91 24.39 5.15
C GLN A 173 6.00 25.22 5.87
N LEU A 174 7.05 25.60 5.14
CA LEU A 174 8.02 26.61 5.57
C LEU A 174 7.35 27.98 5.69
#